data_AF-A0AAU9TRT1-F1
#
_entry.id   AF-A0AAU9TRT1-F1
#
_cell.length_a   1.000
_cell.length_b   1.000
_cell.length_c   1.000
_cell.angle_alpha   90.00
_cell.angle_beta   90.00
_cell.angle_gamma   90.00
#
_symmetry.space_group_name_H-M   'P 1'
#
loop_
_entity.id
_entity.type
_entity.pdbx_description
1 polymer ?
#
loop_
_entity_poly.entity_id
_entity_poly.type
_entity_poly.pdbx_seq_one_letter_code
_entity_poly.pdbx_strand_id
1 'polypeptide(L)'
;MESQGLNEEFKHYLSQAVVHLKYDPILYWQEQKNSIYHDLHSIAMMYMGIVGSSVPCERLFSIAGNIASDERNRLDPNRLDRLLFLKSLDMKHWEL
;
A
#
# COMPACT_ATOMS: atom_id res chain seq x y z
N MET A 1 2.75 30.64 2.68
CA MET A 1 1.32 30.73 3.03
C MET A 1 0.69 29.33 3.17
N GLU A 2 1.11 28.32 2.39
CA GLU A 2 0.59 26.94 2.49
C GLU A 2 0.78 26.25 3.86
N SER A 3 1.82 26.59 4.62
CA SER A 3 2.14 25.91 5.89
C SER A 3 1.23 26.24 7.08
N GLN A 4 0.34 27.24 6.96
CA GLN A 4 -0.57 27.62 8.05
C GLN A 4 -1.77 26.66 8.15
N GLY A 5 -2.36 26.26 7.03
CA GLY A 5 -3.50 25.34 6.99
C GLY A 5 -3.17 23.97 7.58
N LEU A 6 -2.08 23.35 7.15
CA LEU A 6 -1.64 22.05 7.67
C LEU A 6 -1.41 22.05 9.19
N ASN A 7 -0.86 23.13 9.76
CA ASN A 7 -0.62 23.19 11.20
C ASN A 7 -1.93 23.24 12.00
N GLU A 8 -2.93 23.94 11.47
CA GLU A 8 -4.27 24.02 12.04
C GLU A 8 -5.02 22.68 11.91
N GLU A 9 -4.97 22.06 10.73
CA GLU A 9 -5.50 20.70 10.50
C GLU A 9 -4.90 19.70 11.48
N PHE A 10 -3.57 19.73 11.65
CA PHE A 10 -2.85 18.82 12.52
C PHE A 10 -3.20 19.03 14.00
N LYS A 11 -3.26 20.28 14.47
CA LYS A 11 -3.71 20.60 15.83
C LYS A 11 -5.14 20.16 16.08
N HIS A 12 -6.03 20.38 15.11
CA HIS A 12 -7.42 19.96 15.20
C HIS A 12 -7.53 18.44 15.22
N TYR A 13 -6.77 17.72 14.39
CA TYR A 13 -6.75 16.26 14.39
C TYR A 13 -6.30 15.69 15.74
N LEU A 14 -5.22 16.23 16.32
CA LEU A 14 -4.71 15.79 17.62
C LEU A 14 -5.65 16.08 18.80
N SER A 15 -6.60 17.01 18.65
CA SER A 15 -7.61 17.30 19.68
C SER A 15 -8.86 16.43 19.56
N GLN A 16 -9.03 15.68 18.47
CA GLN A 16 -10.17 14.78 18.31
C GLN A 16 -10.04 13.52 19.18
N ALA A 17 -11.18 12.91 19.47
CA ALA A 17 -11.21 11.60 20.11
C ALA A 17 -10.55 10.54 19.21
N VAL A 18 -9.79 9.64 19.82
CA VAL A 18 -9.16 8.52 19.13
C VAL A 18 -10.25 7.56 18.64
N VAL A 19 -10.18 7.17 17.38
CA VAL A 19 -11.06 6.15 16.80
C VAL A 19 -10.88 4.80 17.50
N HIS A 20 -11.90 3.95 17.41
CA HIS A 20 -11.85 2.63 18.01
C HIS A 20 -10.67 1.80 17.48
N LEU A 21 -9.99 1.02 18.34
CA LEU A 21 -8.79 0.25 17.98
C LEU A 21 -8.97 -0.70 16.78
N LYS A 22 -10.17 -1.23 16.61
CA LYS A 22 -10.50 -2.15 15.49
C LYS A 22 -10.97 -1.43 14.23
N TYR A 23 -11.03 -0.10 14.24
CA TYR A 23 -11.43 0.67 13.09
C TYR A 23 -10.30 0.67 12.06
N ASP A 24 -10.63 0.51 10.77
CA ASP A 24 -9.63 0.46 9.71
C ASP A 24 -9.05 1.86 9.49
N PRO A 25 -7.73 2.05 9.71
CA PRO A 25 -7.09 3.35 9.54
C PRO A 25 -7.13 3.85 8.09
N ILE A 26 -7.16 2.97 7.09
CA ILE A 26 -7.26 3.37 5.68
C ILE A 26 -8.66 3.91 5.38
N LEU A 27 -9.71 3.21 5.84
CA LEU A 27 -11.09 3.68 5.69
C LEU A 27 -11.29 5.03 6.39
N TYR A 28 -10.67 5.22 7.56
CA TYR A 28 -10.73 6.49 8.28
C TYR A 28 -10.29 7.65 7.40
N TRP A 29 -9.10 7.56 6.81
CA TRP A 29 -8.59 8.64 5.97
C TRP A 29 -9.40 8.79 4.68
N GLN A 30 -9.88 7.70 4.09
CA GLN A 30 -10.78 7.78 2.93
C GLN A 30 -12.05 8.59 3.23
N GLU A 31 -12.64 8.41 4.41
CA GLU A 31 -13.79 9.20 4.86
C GLU A 31 -13.41 10.68 5.11
N GLN A 32 -12.19 10.95 5.55
CA GLN A 32 -11.69 12.32 5.78
C GLN A 32 -11.32 13.08 4.49
N LYS A 33 -11.37 12.45 3.31
CA LYS A 33 -11.00 13.08 2.02
C LYS A 33 -11.73 14.39 1.73
N ASN A 34 -13.02 14.47 2.10
CA ASN A 34 -13.87 15.65 1.90
C ASN A 34 -14.05 16.47 3.20
N SER A 35 -13.23 16.21 4.21
CA SER A 35 -13.24 16.90 5.49
C SER A 35 -12.36 18.15 5.44
N ILE A 36 -12.19 18.78 6.60
CA ILE A 36 -11.25 19.88 6.81
C ILE A 36 -9.78 19.45 6.72
N TYR A 37 -9.48 18.15 6.62
CA TYR A 37 -8.13 17.57 6.64
C TYR A 37 -7.55 17.34 5.24
N HIS A 38 -7.60 18.33 4.34
CA HIS A 38 -7.24 18.13 2.94
C HIS A 38 -5.75 17.77 2.77
N ASP A 39 -4.88 18.55 3.41
CA ASP A 39 -3.43 18.39 3.33
C ASP A 39 -2.99 17.15 4.13
N LEU A 40 -3.56 16.99 5.34
CA LEU A 40 -3.24 15.89 6.22
C LEU A 40 -3.70 14.54 5.66
N HIS A 41 -4.85 14.47 4.99
CA HIS A 41 -5.31 13.29 4.26
C HIS A 41 -4.30 12.85 3.19
N SER A 42 -3.81 13.80 2.39
CA SER A 42 -2.87 13.51 1.32
C SER A 42 -1.56 12.91 1.85
N ILE A 43 -1.08 13.43 2.98
CA ILE A 43 0.08 12.88 3.70
C ILE A 43 -0.25 11.49 4.25
N ALA A 44 -1.35 11.33 4.97
CA ALA A 44 -1.72 10.06 5.57
C ALA A 44 -1.83 8.93 4.54
N MET A 45 -2.51 9.19 3.42
CA MET A 45 -2.66 8.21 2.33
C MET A 45 -1.31 7.82 1.69
N MET A 46 -0.36 8.75 1.60
CA MET A 46 0.99 8.46 1.09
C MET A 46 1.72 7.45 1.98
N TYR A 47 1.66 7.62 3.30
CA TYR A 47 2.40 6.77 4.24
C TYR A 47 1.67 5.47 4.58
N MET A 48 0.35 5.40 4.48
CA MET A 48 -0.41 4.18 4.79
C MET A 48 -0.17 3.02 3.81
N GLY A 49 0.29 3.31 2.60
CA GLY A 49 0.68 2.27 1.63
C GLY A 49 2.05 1.63 1.92
N ILE A 50 2.83 2.19 2.87
CA ILE A 50 4.18 1.72 3.17
C ILE A 50 4.08 0.53 4.12
N VAL A 51 4.63 -0.61 3.70
CA VAL A 51 4.67 -1.80 4.54
C VAL A 51 5.80 -1.68 5.55
N GLY A 52 5.50 -1.90 6.84
CA GLY A 52 6.49 -1.78 7.92
C GLY A 52 7.52 -2.91 8.01
N SER A 53 7.59 -3.81 7.03
CA SER A 53 8.52 -4.96 7.04
C SER A 53 8.97 -5.33 5.62
N SER A 54 10.12 -6.00 5.51
CA SER A 54 10.65 -6.59 4.27
C SER A 54 9.91 -7.85 3.83
N VAL A 55 9.03 -8.41 4.67
CA VAL A 55 8.34 -9.69 4.44
C VAL A 55 7.61 -9.75 3.08
N PRO A 56 6.89 -8.71 2.61
CA PRO A 56 6.28 -8.74 1.29
C PRO A 56 7.32 -8.86 0.16
N CYS A 57 8.47 -8.20 0.30
CA CYS A 57 9.57 -8.30 -0.66
C CYS A 57 10.17 -9.70 -0.64
N GLU A 58 10.45 -10.27 0.53
CA GLU A 58 10.98 -11.64 0.68
C GLU A 58 10.02 -12.69 0.09
N ARG A 59 8.71 -12.51 0.30
CA ARG A 59 7.68 -13.36 -0.33
C ARG A 59 7.72 -13.25 -1.85
N LEU A 60 7.84 -12.03 -2.38
CA LEU A 60 7.96 -11.78 -3.82
C LEU A 60 9.22 -12.45 -4.39
N PHE A 61 10.37 -12.31 -3.75
CA PHE A 61 11.61 -12.96 -4.15
C PHE A 61 11.55 -14.48 -4.04
N SER A 62 10.88 -15.03 -3.03
CA SER A 62 10.66 -16.48 -2.92
C SER A 62 9.82 -17.02 -4.08
N ILE A 63 8.76 -16.30 -4.47
CA ILE A 63 7.95 -16.65 -5.65
C ILE A 63 8.80 -16.58 -6.92
N ALA A 64 9.59 -15.51 -7.08
CA ALA A 64 10.49 -15.36 -8.23
C ALA A 64 11.49 -16.52 -8.31
N GLY A 65 12.10 -16.92 -7.18
CA GLY A 65 12.99 -18.07 -7.09
C GLY A 65 12.30 -19.39 -7.51
N ASN A 66 11.04 -19.57 -7.13
CA ASN A 66 10.26 -20.74 -7.57
C ASN A 66 9.94 -20.73 -9.07
N ILE A 67 9.76 -19.55 -9.68
CA ILE A 67 9.51 -19.43 -11.13
C ILE A 67 10.81 -19.68 -11.92
N ALA A 68 11.92 -19.16 -11.42
CA ALA A 68 13.25 -19.25 -12.03
C ALA A 68 14.07 -20.47 -11.54
N SER A 69 13.39 -21.56 -11.13
CA SER A 69 14.02 -22.77 -10.61
C SER A 69 15.05 -23.38 -11.58
N ASP A 70 15.89 -24.29 -11.09
CA ASP A 70 16.97 -24.90 -11.88
C ASP A 70 16.49 -25.59 -13.17
N GLU A 71 15.25 -26.10 -13.19
CA GLU A 71 14.62 -26.70 -14.38
C GLU A 71 14.10 -25.66 -15.41
N ARG A 72 14.02 -24.39 -15.01
CA ARG A 72 13.54 -23.23 -15.79
C ARG A 72 14.50 -22.04 -15.74
N ASN A 73 15.80 -22.32 -15.74
CA ASN A 73 16.89 -21.34 -15.59
C ASN A 73 17.20 -20.48 -16.84
N ARG A 74 16.56 -20.74 -18.00
CA ARG A 74 16.70 -19.93 -19.23
C ARG A 74 15.51 -18.99 -19.48
N LEU A 75 15.03 -18.33 -18.42
CA LEU A 75 13.97 -17.33 -18.52
C LEU A 75 14.57 -15.94 -18.81
N ASP A 76 14.04 -15.27 -19.82
CA ASP A 76 14.30 -13.85 -20.03
C ASP A 76 13.78 -13.04 -18.84
N PRO A 77 14.51 -12.03 -18.34
CA PRO A 77 14.08 -11.21 -17.21
C PRO A 77 12.68 -10.59 -17.40
N ASN A 78 12.36 -10.10 -18.60
CA ASN A 78 11.03 -9.54 -18.86
C ASN A 78 9.93 -10.60 -18.80
N ARG A 79 10.25 -11.85 -19.15
CA ARG A 79 9.33 -12.97 -19.04
C ARG A 79 9.12 -13.38 -17.58
N LEU A 80 10.19 -13.36 -16.78
CA LEU A 80 10.09 -13.60 -15.33
C LEU A 80 9.19 -12.56 -14.66
N ASP A 81 9.36 -11.27 -14.98
CA ASP A 81 8.54 -10.19 -14.42
C ASP A 81 7.05 -10.36 -14.77
N ARG A 82 6.73 -10.72 -16.02
CA ARG A 82 5.34 -11.00 -16.43
C ARG A 82 4.76 -12.19 -15.69
N LEU A 83 5.53 -13.26 -15.50
CA LEU A 83 5.08 -14.44 -14.76
C LEU A 83 4.89 -14.13 -13.27
N LEU A 84 5.75 -13.30 -12.69
CA LEU A 84 5.65 -12.83 -11.31
C LEU A 84 4.40 -11.97 -11.11
N PHE A 85 4.13 -11.05 -12.03
CA PHE A 85 2.89 -10.27 -12.06
C PHE A 85 1.65 -11.17 -12.14
N LEU A 86 1.62 -12.10 -13.11
CA LEU A 86 0.52 -13.05 -13.26
C LEU A 86 0.29 -13.91 -12.01
N LYS A 87 1.36 -14.28 -11.29
CA LYS A 87 1.28 -15.01 -10.01
C LYS A 87 0.80 -14.16 -8.84
N SER A 88 0.93 -12.83 -8.91
CA SER A 88 0.41 -11.93 -7.88
C SER A 88 -1.10 -11.70 -7.99
N LEU A 89 -1.70 -12.01 -9.14
CA LEU A 89 -3.14 -11.87 -9.37
C LEU A 89 -3.91 -13.04 -8.74
N ASP A 90 -5.05 -12.71 -8.14
CA ASP A 90 -6.04 -13.69 -7.68
C ASP A 90 -6.72 -14.37 -8.88
N MET A 91 -7.13 -15.63 -8.72
CA MET A 91 -7.72 -16.45 -9.80
C MET A 91 -8.98 -15.82 -10.39
N LYS A 92 -9.71 -15.02 -9.61
CA LYS A 92 -10.88 -14.25 -10.08
C LYS A 92 -10.56 -13.26 -11.20
N HIS A 93 -9.31 -12.82 -11.33
CA HIS A 93 -8.86 -11.89 -12.37
C HIS A 93 -8.43 -12.60 -13.66
N TRP A 94 -8.44 -13.94 -13.68
CA TRP A 94 -7.99 -14.70 -14.85
C TRP A 94 -9.08 -14.93 -15.90
N GLU A 95 -10.35 -14.61 -15.61
CA GLU A 95 -11.49 -14.74 -16.55
C GLU A 95 -11.50 -16.08 -17.33
N LEU A 96 -11.11 -17.17 -16.65
CA LEU A 96 -11.06 -18.55 -17.18
C LEU A 96 -12.33 -19.33 -16.86
#